data_AF-A0A7C3U2X3-F1
#
_entry.id   AF-A0A7C3U2X3-F1
#
_cell.length_a   1.000
_cell.length_b   1.000
_cell.length_c   1.000
_cell.angle_alpha   90.00
_cell.angle_beta   90.00
_cell.angle_gamma   90.00
#
_symmetry.space_group_name_H-M   'P 1'
#
loop_
_entity.id
_entity.type
_entity.pdbx_description
1 polymer ?
#
loop_
_entity_poly.entity_id
_entity_poly.type
_entity_poly.pdbx_seq_one_letter_code
_entity_poly.pdbx_strand_id
1 'polypeptide(L)'
;MDIESALGDPRLLEELYHKARQAGTVVDFVAAIRQRYAATPDNLLLAAWYYRLQSEEAAAPLQRDMVRRINWPLAVPLGIILGLIYWILSDQKMVTPDGMPYVLILWAPLAAMALIALVTLGGSAGKPLWRSALVALLVLALAIYAVWIGGQARADYRVLSPIHLPLLAWAAVGLVVAGWGSDDRNRFAFLIKSTEAIVTGGIYGGAAGLFLAVTFGIFQAIGVIFPDALMRLLTALAAGLVPLLAVATVYDARFSPIEQRFDEGLGKLIFTMGRFFLPLTLIVGVIYVLTIPFNFWKPFAERDVLIVYNAMLFAVMALLVFATPITGEGLSSSVQVWLRRGMLVVAILAILVSLYALSAALYRTATGGGITINRLTIIGWNVINIGILVDLVTRQRRAGQAAWLSAQWRTARYGMIAYTVWAGFVLVVMPWLFPA
;
A
#
# COMPACT_ATOMS: atom_id res chain seq x y z
N MET A 1 25.55 -35.17 -21.53
CA MET A 1 25.28 -33.89 -22.23
C MET A 1 26.56 -33.53 -22.97
N ASP A 2 26.49 -33.37 -24.29
CA ASP A 2 27.69 -33.21 -25.12
C ASP A 2 28.13 -31.74 -25.15
N ILE A 3 28.88 -31.33 -24.12
CA ILE A 3 29.51 -30.01 -24.05
C ILE A 3 30.74 -29.92 -24.96
N GLU A 4 31.30 -31.07 -25.34
CA GLU A 4 32.57 -31.21 -26.05
C GLU A 4 32.48 -30.66 -27.47
N SER A 5 31.33 -30.88 -28.13
CA SER A 5 31.01 -30.28 -29.43
C SER A 5 30.74 -28.77 -29.39
N ALA A 6 30.56 -28.17 -28.20
CA ALA A 6 30.22 -26.75 -28.03
C ALA A 6 31.39 -25.88 -27.52
N LEU A 7 32.58 -26.43 -27.33
CA LEU A 7 33.73 -25.74 -26.72
C LEU A 7 34.27 -24.53 -27.52
N GLY A 8 33.93 -24.44 -28.81
CA GLY A 8 34.25 -23.31 -29.68
C GLY A 8 33.04 -22.54 -30.21
N ASP A 9 31.82 -22.91 -29.77
CA ASP A 9 30.58 -22.30 -30.25
C ASP A 9 29.78 -21.70 -29.07
N PRO A 10 29.89 -20.38 -28.83
CA PRO A 10 29.16 -19.71 -27.76
C PRO A 10 27.64 -19.87 -27.86
N ARG A 11 27.10 -19.97 -29.07
CA ARG A 11 25.66 -20.09 -29.30
C ARG A 11 25.17 -21.47 -28.89
N LEU A 12 25.87 -22.52 -29.31
CA LEU A 12 25.50 -23.89 -28.95
C LEU A 12 25.57 -24.12 -27.44
N LEU A 13 26.57 -23.52 -26.77
CA LEU A 13 26.74 -23.61 -25.32
C LEU A 13 25.59 -22.91 -24.56
N GLU A 14 25.11 -21.76 -25.03
CA GLU A 14 23.93 -21.07 -24.47
C GLU A 14 22.63 -21.87 -24.72
N GLU A 15 22.46 -22.47 -25.91
CA GLU A 15 21.31 -23.32 -26.21
C GLU A 15 21.27 -24.56 -25.30
N LEU A 16 22.43 -25.17 -25.00
CA LEU A 16 22.54 -26.28 -24.05
C LEU A 16 22.19 -25.84 -22.61
N TYR A 17 22.62 -24.65 -22.20
CA TYR A 17 22.24 -24.10 -20.89
C TYR A 17 20.73 -23.86 -20.78
N HIS A 18 20.10 -23.28 -21.80
CA HIS A 18 18.65 -23.08 -21.82
C HIS A 18 17.89 -24.41 -21.75
N LYS A 19 18.35 -25.44 -22.47
CA LYS A 19 17.77 -26.80 -22.39
C LYS A 19 17.93 -27.39 -20.99
N ALA A 20 19.11 -27.28 -20.37
CA ALA A 20 19.33 -27.73 -19.00
C ALA A 20 18.45 -26.98 -17.99
N ARG A 21 18.21 -25.67 -18.21
CA ARG A 21 17.31 -24.86 -17.40
C ARG A 21 15.85 -25.27 -17.53
N GLN A 22 15.39 -25.57 -18.74
CA GLN A 22 14.02 -26.05 -18.98
C GLN A 22 13.81 -27.47 -18.42
N ALA A 23 14.84 -28.32 -18.45
CA ALA A 23 14.81 -29.68 -17.93
C ALA A 23 15.08 -29.79 -16.42
N GLY A 24 15.44 -28.70 -15.74
CA GLY A 24 15.80 -28.70 -14.31
C GLY A 24 17.17 -29.33 -13.99
N THR A 25 18.01 -29.61 -14.99
CA THR A 25 19.32 -30.27 -14.85
C THR A 25 20.49 -29.28 -14.87
N VAL A 26 20.25 -28.03 -14.44
CA VAL A 26 21.28 -26.97 -14.39
C VAL A 26 22.47 -27.36 -13.53
N VAL A 27 22.25 -28.12 -12.45
CA VAL A 27 23.34 -28.59 -11.56
C VAL A 27 24.34 -29.47 -12.32
N ASP A 28 23.84 -30.37 -13.17
CA ASP A 28 24.69 -31.25 -14.00
C ASP A 28 25.44 -30.44 -15.07
N PHE A 29 24.79 -29.40 -15.61
CA PHE A 29 25.44 -28.47 -16.54
C PHE A 29 26.59 -27.71 -15.88
N VAL A 30 26.36 -27.16 -14.69
CA VAL A 30 27.39 -26.42 -13.95
C VAL A 30 28.55 -27.32 -13.55
N ALA A 31 28.27 -28.54 -13.09
CA ALA A 31 29.29 -29.52 -12.75
C ALA A 31 30.15 -29.88 -13.97
N ALA A 32 29.53 -30.07 -15.14
CA ALA A 32 30.23 -30.39 -16.37
C ALA A 32 31.10 -29.21 -16.88
N ILE A 33 30.62 -27.96 -16.80
CA ILE A 33 31.43 -26.77 -17.11
C ILE A 33 32.62 -26.67 -16.16
N ARG A 34 32.42 -26.86 -14.86
CA ARG A 34 33.49 -26.81 -13.84
C ARG A 34 34.56 -27.86 -14.10
N GLN A 35 34.17 -29.10 -14.40
CA GLN A 35 35.10 -30.19 -14.69
C GLN A 35 35.93 -29.89 -15.95
N ARG A 36 35.30 -29.37 -17.00
CA ARG A 36 35.99 -29.09 -18.27
C ARG A 36 36.87 -27.85 -18.21
N TYR A 37 36.47 -26.83 -17.47
CA TYR A 37 37.34 -25.69 -17.20
C TYR A 37 38.61 -26.10 -16.45
N ALA A 38 38.52 -27.01 -15.47
CA ALA A 38 39.69 -27.54 -14.76
C ALA A 38 40.65 -28.32 -15.67
N ALA A 39 40.12 -29.01 -16.70
CA ALA A 39 40.93 -29.76 -17.67
C ALA A 39 41.53 -28.89 -18.78
N THR A 40 40.90 -27.75 -19.09
CA THR A 40 41.31 -26.83 -20.17
C THR A 40 41.11 -25.37 -19.75
N PRO A 41 41.98 -24.84 -18.86
CA PRO A 41 41.82 -23.49 -18.30
C PRO A 41 42.04 -22.37 -19.32
N ASP A 42 42.74 -22.63 -20.42
CA ASP A 42 43.06 -21.62 -21.44
C ASP A 42 41.87 -21.29 -22.38
N ASN A 43 40.76 -22.03 -22.29
CA ASN A 43 39.58 -21.76 -23.10
C ASN A 43 38.75 -20.61 -22.48
N LEU A 44 38.81 -19.44 -23.12
CA LEU A 44 38.11 -18.22 -22.67
C LEU A 44 36.58 -18.37 -22.58
N LEU A 45 35.96 -19.18 -23.44
CA LEU A 45 34.51 -19.44 -23.39
C LEU A 45 34.14 -20.23 -22.14
N LEU A 46 34.92 -21.27 -21.81
CA LEU A 46 34.74 -22.02 -20.56
C LEU A 46 35.00 -21.15 -19.33
N ALA A 47 36.03 -20.30 -19.38
CA ALA A 47 36.32 -19.35 -18.30
C ALA A 47 35.15 -18.38 -18.06
N ALA A 48 34.61 -17.78 -19.12
CA ALA A 48 33.46 -16.88 -19.04
C ALA A 48 32.23 -17.56 -18.43
N TRP A 49 31.93 -18.80 -18.84
CA TRP A 49 30.84 -19.58 -18.27
C TRP A 49 31.09 -20.00 -16.82
N TYR A 50 32.31 -20.40 -16.48
CA TYR A 50 32.69 -20.75 -15.11
C TYR A 50 32.46 -19.58 -14.15
N TYR A 51 32.91 -18.37 -14.51
CA TYR A 51 32.72 -17.18 -13.68
C TYR A 51 31.26 -16.70 -13.65
N ARG A 52 30.52 -16.76 -14.79
CA ARG A 52 29.08 -16.46 -14.83
C ARG A 52 28.30 -17.38 -13.90
N LEU A 53 28.53 -18.69 -14.00
CA LEU A 53 27.81 -19.68 -13.21
C LEU A 53 28.20 -19.63 -11.72
N GLN A 54 29.44 -19.27 -11.38
CA GLN A 54 29.82 -18.98 -10.00
C GLN A 54 29.08 -17.76 -9.44
N SER A 55 28.89 -16.71 -10.25
CA SER A 55 28.11 -15.54 -9.80
C SER A 55 26.63 -15.88 -9.59
N GLU A 56 26.07 -16.76 -10.44
CA GLU A 56 24.71 -17.29 -10.27
C GLU A 56 24.63 -18.26 -9.06
N GLU A 57 25.62 -19.12 -8.83
CA GLU A 57 25.72 -20.01 -7.66
C GLU A 57 25.97 -19.24 -6.36
N ALA A 58 26.65 -18.10 -6.38
CA ALA A 58 26.80 -17.21 -5.23
C ALA A 58 25.51 -16.41 -4.97
N ALA A 59 24.76 -16.08 -6.02
CA ALA A 59 23.41 -15.50 -5.92
C ALA A 59 22.34 -16.53 -5.51
N ALA A 60 22.57 -17.83 -5.72
CA ALA A 60 21.59 -18.88 -5.41
C ALA A 60 21.33 -19.10 -3.91
N PRO A 61 22.32 -19.06 -2.99
CA PRO A 61 22.10 -19.00 -1.54
C PRO A 61 21.32 -17.75 -1.13
N LEU A 62 21.60 -16.59 -1.73
CA LEU A 62 20.84 -15.36 -1.50
C LEU A 62 19.38 -15.52 -1.96
N GLN A 63 19.13 -16.20 -3.08
CA GLN A 63 17.78 -16.52 -3.56
C GLN A 63 17.10 -17.67 -2.79
N ARG A 64 17.86 -18.63 -2.23
CA ARG A 64 17.36 -19.74 -1.38
C ARG A 64 17.07 -19.31 0.06
N ASP A 65 17.82 -18.36 0.62
CA ASP A 65 17.51 -17.70 1.90
C ASP A 65 16.33 -16.72 1.78
N MET A 66 16.00 -16.31 0.55
CA MET A 66 14.76 -15.63 0.18
C MET A 66 13.55 -16.59 0.01
N VAL A 67 13.66 -17.88 0.35
CA VAL A 67 12.46 -18.72 0.56
C VAL A 67 11.65 -18.07 1.69
N ARG A 68 10.50 -17.51 1.27
CA ARG A 68 9.61 -16.69 2.09
C ARG A 68 9.25 -17.42 3.38
N ARG A 69 9.85 -17.04 4.50
CA ARG A 69 9.46 -17.55 5.82
C ARG A 69 8.33 -16.69 6.33
N ILE A 70 7.10 -17.11 6.05
CA ILE A 70 5.91 -16.49 6.64
C ILE A 70 5.94 -16.81 8.14
N ASN A 71 5.95 -15.78 8.97
CA ASN A 71 5.99 -15.92 10.43
C ASN A 71 4.61 -16.27 11.01
N TRP A 72 4.00 -17.36 10.55
CA TRP A 72 2.72 -17.88 11.05
C TRP A 72 2.65 -18.02 12.58
N PRO A 73 3.70 -18.52 13.27
CA PRO A 73 3.67 -18.66 14.72
C PRO A 73 3.53 -17.34 15.47
N LEU A 74 3.85 -16.21 14.84
CA LEU A 74 3.69 -14.88 15.42
C LEU A 74 2.41 -14.20 14.93
N ALA A 75 2.10 -14.31 13.64
CA ALA A 75 0.95 -13.63 13.02
C ALA A 75 -0.40 -14.16 13.54
N VAL A 76 -0.54 -15.48 13.70
CA VAL A 76 -1.80 -16.10 14.15
C VAL A 76 -2.13 -15.73 15.60
N PRO A 77 -1.23 -15.89 16.59
CA PRO A 77 -1.54 -15.50 17.96
C PRO A 77 -1.83 -14.01 18.10
N LEU A 78 -1.05 -13.14 17.45
CA LEU A 78 -1.31 -11.69 17.47
C LEU A 78 -2.67 -11.35 16.86
N GLY A 79 -3.06 -12.01 15.77
CA GLY A 79 -4.37 -11.82 15.14
C GLY A 79 -5.53 -12.32 15.99
N ILE A 80 -5.37 -13.45 16.69
CA ILE A 80 -6.36 -13.96 17.65
C ILE A 80 -6.51 -12.98 18.83
N ILE A 81 -5.40 -12.53 19.42
CA ILE A 81 -5.42 -11.56 20.53
C ILE A 81 -6.13 -10.27 20.07
N LEU A 82 -5.79 -9.75 18.89
CA LEU A 82 -6.44 -8.58 18.33
C LEU A 82 -7.95 -8.81 18.13
N GLY A 83 -8.34 -9.98 17.62
CA GLY A 83 -9.73 -10.35 17.43
C GLY A 83 -10.52 -10.49 18.73
N LEU A 84 -9.90 -11.02 19.79
CA LEU A 84 -10.51 -11.05 21.13
C LEU A 84 -10.71 -9.64 21.70
N ILE A 85 -9.74 -8.75 21.49
CA ILE A 85 -9.89 -7.34 21.87
C ILE A 85 -11.05 -6.69 21.10
N TYR A 86 -11.15 -6.91 19.78
CA TYR A 86 -12.30 -6.43 18.99
C TYR A 86 -13.62 -7.02 19.45
N TRP A 87 -13.65 -8.28 19.86
CA TRP A 87 -14.86 -8.91 20.37
C TRP A 87 -15.34 -8.28 21.69
N ILE A 88 -14.41 -7.88 22.58
CA ILE A 88 -14.74 -7.14 23.81
C ILE A 88 -15.22 -5.73 23.48
N LEU A 89 -14.50 -5.02 22.59
CA LEU A 89 -14.82 -3.62 22.23
C LEU A 89 -16.07 -3.46 21.34
N SER A 90 -16.56 -4.56 20.76
CA SER A 90 -17.82 -4.60 20.00
C SER A 90 -19.03 -4.89 20.87
N ASP A 91 -18.86 -4.97 22.20
CA ASP A 91 -19.97 -5.16 23.11
C ASP A 91 -20.96 -4.00 23.12
N GLN A 92 -22.25 -4.31 23.29
CA GLN A 92 -23.32 -3.30 23.34
C GLN A 92 -23.13 -2.34 24.53
N LYS A 93 -22.41 -2.77 25.57
CA LYS A 93 -22.03 -1.91 26.71
C LYS A 93 -20.82 -1.03 26.42
N MET A 94 -20.03 -1.37 25.39
CA MET A 94 -18.81 -0.68 24.99
C MET A 94 -19.09 0.31 23.85
N VAL A 95 -20.03 1.22 24.11
CA VAL A 95 -20.42 2.28 23.17
C VAL A 95 -20.10 3.65 23.73
N THR A 96 -19.85 4.59 22.83
CA THR A 96 -19.77 6.03 23.11
C THR A 96 -21.15 6.60 23.49
N PRO A 97 -21.24 7.84 24.02
CA PRO A 97 -22.51 8.45 24.39
C PRO A 97 -23.55 8.55 23.27
N ASP A 98 -23.11 8.59 22.00
CA ASP A 98 -23.94 8.59 20.81
C ASP A 98 -24.20 7.20 20.23
N GLY A 99 -23.84 6.15 20.95
CA GLY A 99 -24.13 4.76 20.58
C GLY A 99 -23.14 4.14 19.59
N MET A 100 -22.06 4.84 19.21
CA MET A 100 -21.01 4.27 18.35
C MET A 100 -20.14 3.28 19.15
N PRO A 101 -20.00 2.01 18.72
CA PRO A 101 -19.11 1.05 19.38
C PRO A 101 -17.65 1.51 19.38
N TYR A 102 -16.95 1.35 20.52
CA TYR A 102 -15.54 1.75 20.64
C TYR A 102 -14.62 1.02 19.65
N VAL A 103 -14.98 -0.19 19.22
CA VAL A 103 -14.22 -0.91 18.17
C VAL A 103 -14.11 -0.09 16.89
N LEU A 104 -15.11 0.72 16.52
CA LEU A 104 -15.06 1.54 15.31
C LEU A 104 -14.04 2.68 15.39
N ILE A 105 -13.72 3.14 16.61
CA ILE A 105 -12.69 4.16 16.84
C ILE A 105 -11.31 3.49 16.97
N LEU A 106 -11.24 2.37 17.68
CA LEU A 106 -9.99 1.77 18.14
C LEU A 106 -9.41 0.70 17.22
N TRP A 107 -10.16 0.20 16.22
CA TRP A 107 -9.67 -0.90 15.38
C TRP A 107 -8.33 -0.57 14.70
N ALA A 108 -8.20 0.62 14.11
CA ALA A 108 -7.01 0.95 13.33
C ALA A 108 -5.75 1.12 14.19
N PRO A 109 -5.79 1.88 15.32
CA PRO A 109 -4.68 1.96 16.25
C PRO A 109 -4.26 0.59 16.83
N LEU A 110 -5.23 -0.26 17.19
CA LEU A 110 -4.95 -1.59 17.73
C LEU A 110 -4.31 -2.51 16.67
N ALA A 111 -4.82 -2.49 15.43
CA ALA A 111 -4.20 -3.18 14.30
C ALA A 111 -2.76 -2.70 14.07
N ALA A 112 -2.51 -1.39 14.11
CA ALA A 112 -1.16 -0.85 13.95
C ALA A 112 -0.22 -1.31 15.06
N MET A 113 -0.65 -1.35 16.33
CA MET A 113 0.17 -1.88 17.41
C MET A 113 0.50 -3.36 17.21
N ALA A 114 -0.47 -4.18 16.80
CA ALA A 114 -0.25 -5.59 16.50
C ALA A 114 0.71 -5.78 15.29
N LEU A 115 0.59 -4.95 14.25
CA LEU A 115 1.48 -4.95 13.10
C LEU A 115 2.90 -4.48 13.44
N ILE A 116 3.04 -3.46 14.29
CA ILE A 116 4.34 -3.02 14.82
C ILE A 116 5.00 -4.15 15.60
N ALA A 117 4.24 -4.86 16.45
CA ALA A 117 4.73 -6.03 17.16
C ALA A 117 5.16 -7.15 16.19
N LEU A 118 4.33 -7.49 15.20
CA LEU A 118 4.62 -8.49 14.18
C LEU A 118 5.93 -8.21 13.43
N VAL A 119 6.09 -6.97 12.93
CA VAL A 119 7.28 -6.59 12.15
C VAL A 119 8.52 -6.45 13.04
N THR A 120 8.36 -5.96 14.27
CA THR A 120 9.50 -5.76 15.18
C THR A 120 10.05 -7.09 15.68
N LEU A 121 9.17 -8.02 16.09
CA LEU A 121 9.56 -9.33 16.62
C LEU A 121 9.93 -10.33 15.50
N GLY A 122 9.34 -10.18 14.31
CA GLY A 122 9.65 -11.02 13.15
C GLY A 122 10.83 -10.53 12.30
N GLY A 123 11.38 -9.36 12.60
CA GLY A 123 12.47 -8.74 11.85
C GLY A 123 13.87 -9.15 12.32
N SER A 124 14.89 -8.73 11.58
CA SER A 124 16.29 -9.03 11.90
C SER A 124 16.75 -8.30 13.16
N ALA A 125 17.50 -9.01 14.02
CA ALA A 125 18.13 -8.45 15.21
C ALA A 125 19.10 -7.32 14.82
N GLY A 126 18.69 -6.06 15.01
CA GLY A 126 19.46 -4.89 14.59
C GLY A 126 18.65 -3.60 14.51
N LYS A 127 17.33 -3.67 14.37
CA LYS A 127 16.46 -2.50 14.54
C LYS A 127 16.33 -2.18 16.04
N PRO A 128 16.54 -0.93 16.47
CA PRO A 128 16.45 -0.57 17.88
C PRO A 128 15.00 -0.67 18.37
N LEU A 129 14.72 -1.65 19.25
CA LEU A 129 13.40 -1.92 19.82
C LEU A 129 12.74 -0.67 20.44
N TRP A 130 13.54 0.22 21.04
CA TRP A 130 13.05 1.45 21.65
C TRP A 130 12.34 2.37 20.64
N ARG A 131 12.74 2.37 19.37
CA ARG A 131 12.05 3.17 18.33
C ARG A 131 10.67 2.61 18.04
N SER A 132 10.54 1.29 17.92
CA SER A 132 9.24 0.64 17.76
C SER A 132 8.36 0.87 18.98
N ALA A 133 8.91 0.77 20.19
CA ALA A 133 8.20 1.04 21.43
C ALA A 133 7.71 2.49 21.53
N LEU A 134 8.55 3.46 21.14
CA LEU A 134 8.18 4.88 21.09
C LEU A 134 7.02 5.13 20.12
N VAL A 135 7.05 4.52 18.93
CA VAL A 135 5.97 4.66 17.95
C VAL A 135 4.69 3.97 18.42
N ALA A 136 4.79 2.79 19.04
CA ALA A 136 3.64 2.11 19.64
C ALA A 136 3.02 2.93 20.76
N LEU A 137 3.85 3.57 21.62
CA LEU A 137 3.37 4.48 22.66
C LEU A 137 2.66 5.71 22.08
N LEU A 138 3.16 6.27 20.97
CA LEU A 138 2.50 7.37 20.28
C LEU A 138 1.13 6.95 19.71
N VAL A 139 1.03 5.75 19.13
CA VAL A 139 -0.25 5.19 18.64
C VAL A 139 -1.22 4.98 19.81
N LEU A 140 -0.73 4.47 20.94
CA LEU A 140 -1.54 4.32 22.15
C LEU A 140 -2.03 5.67 22.67
N ALA A 141 -1.16 6.67 22.75
CA ALA A 141 -1.52 8.02 23.16
C ALA A 141 -2.58 8.64 22.22
N LEU A 142 -2.42 8.45 20.90
CA LEU A 142 -3.40 8.88 19.90
C LEU A 142 -4.75 8.17 20.09
N ALA A 143 -4.76 6.87 20.39
CA ALA A 143 -5.97 6.10 20.64
C ALA A 143 -6.72 6.58 21.90
N ILE A 144 -5.99 6.79 23.00
CA ILE A 144 -6.53 7.35 24.25
C ILE A 144 -7.10 8.75 24.00
N TYR A 145 -6.34 9.60 23.31
CA TYR A 145 -6.78 10.94 22.95
C TYR A 145 -8.05 10.90 22.11
N ALA A 146 -8.13 10.04 21.08
CA ALA A 146 -9.29 9.93 20.21
C ALA A 146 -10.57 9.52 20.97
N VAL A 147 -10.46 8.61 21.93
CA VAL A 147 -11.58 8.23 22.81
C VAL A 147 -11.98 9.38 23.72
N TRP A 148 -11.02 10.01 24.39
CA TRP A 148 -11.26 11.12 25.31
C TRP A 148 -11.92 12.32 24.61
N ILE A 149 -11.31 12.79 23.51
CA ILE A 149 -11.81 13.93 22.75
C ILE A 149 -13.16 13.60 22.08
N GLY A 150 -13.36 12.35 21.65
CA GLY A 150 -14.62 11.89 21.07
C GLY A 150 -15.80 12.05 22.04
N GLY A 151 -15.60 11.78 23.33
CA GLY A 151 -16.62 11.94 24.36
C GLY A 151 -17.14 13.37 24.56
N GLN A 152 -16.36 14.37 24.18
CA GLN A 152 -16.68 15.79 24.36
C GLN A 152 -16.83 16.59 23.06
N ALA A 153 -16.42 16.04 21.90
CA ALA A 153 -16.46 16.73 20.63
C ALA A 153 -17.86 16.73 19.99
N ARG A 154 -18.05 17.54 18.93
CA ARG A 154 -19.28 17.55 18.13
C ARG A 154 -19.52 16.22 17.41
N ALA A 155 -20.79 15.93 17.12
CA ALA A 155 -21.19 14.73 16.38
C ALA A 155 -20.47 14.60 15.02
N ASP A 156 -20.35 15.71 14.27
CA ASP A 156 -19.62 15.73 13.00
C ASP A 156 -18.16 15.27 13.15
N TYR A 157 -17.48 15.68 14.22
CA TYR A 157 -16.12 15.23 14.50
C TYR A 157 -16.08 13.74 14.85
N ARG A 158 -17.01 13.23 15.67
CA ARG A 158 -17.07 11.81 16.06
C ARG A 158 -17.25 10.87 14.87
N VAL A 159 -17.99 11.30 13.85
CA VAL A 159 -18.12 10.54 12.59
C VAL A 159 -16.86 10.63 11.74
N LEU A 160 -16.18 11.78 11.74
CA LEU A 160 -15.02 12.04 10.90
C LEU A 160 -13.72 11.41 11.44
N SER A 161 -13.53 11.38 12.76
CA SER A 161 -12.28 10.91 13.37
C SER A 161 -11.95 9.44 13.06
N PRO A 162 -12.89 8.48 13.09
CA PRO A 162 -12.61 7.08 12.77
C PRO A 162 -12.15 6.87 11.31
N ILE A 163 -12.48 7.80 10.41
CA ILE A 163 -12.07 7.74 9.00
C ILE A 163 -10.59 8.16 8.84
N HIS A 164 -10.08 9.04 9.70
CA HIS A 164 -8.72 9.59 9.62
C HIS A 164 -7.70 8.80 10.47
N LEU A 165 -8.15 8.16 11.54
CA LEU A 165 -7.29 7.33 12.41
C LEU A 165 -6.52 6.22 11.66
N PRO A 166 -7.11 5.49 10.69
CA PRO A 166 -6.39 4.48 9.92
C PRO A 166 -5.18 5.02 9.18
N LEU A 167 -5.24 6.27 8.70
CA LEU A 167 -4.13 6.90 7.98
C LEU A 167 -2.95 7.20 8.92
N LEU A 168 -3.20 7.67 10.14
CA LEU A 168 -2.14 7.86 11.14
C LEU A 168 -1.58 6.53 11.66
N ALA A 169 -2.45 5.53 11.86
CA ALA A 169 -2.07 4.18 12.24
C ALA A 169 -1.16 3.53 11.17
N TRP A 170 -1.51 3.67 9.89
CA TRP A 170 -0.69 3.26 8.76
C TRP A 170 0.65 4.01 8.70
N ALA A 171 0.65 5.33 8.91
CA ALA A 171 1.88 6.13 8.93
C ALA A 171 2.83 5.69 10.06
N ALA A 172 2.28 5.32 11.23
CA ALA A 172 3.06 4.79 12.34
C ALA A 172 3.73 3.45 12.00
N VAL A 173 3.00 2.51 11.39
CA VAL A 173 3.59 1.25 10.87
C VAL A 173 4.69 1.56 9.86
N GLY A 174 4.47 2.50 8.95
CA GLY A 174 5.46 2.94 7.97
C GLY A 174 6.72 3.51 8.58
N LEU A 175 6.61 4.28 9.68
CA LEU A 175 7.75 4.85 10.38
C LEU A 175 8.64 3.76 11.01
N VAL A 176 8.05 2.68 11.53
CA VAL A 176 8.78 1.52 12.06
C VAL A 176 9.42 0.69 10.94
N VAL A 177 8.67 0.48 9.86
CA VAL A 177 9.07 -0.36 8.73
C VAL A 177 10.19 0.28 7.91
N ALA A 178 9.99 1.52 7.45
CA ALA A 178 10.92 2.25 6.58
C ALA A 178 12.04 2.93 7.38
N GLY A 179 11.78 3.34 8.62
CA GLY A 179 12.73 4.08 9.45
C GLY A 179 12.74 5.59 9.18
N TRP A 180 13.21 6.36 10.16
CA TRP A 180 13.06 7.82 10.23
C TRP A 180 13.87 8.55 9.14
N GLY A 181 15.06 8.03 8.81
CA GLY A 181 15.96 8.58 7.80
C GLY A 181 15.87 7.91 6.42
N SER A 182 14.80 7.16 6.14
CA SER A 182 14.64 6.47 4.85
C SER A 182 14.62 7.44 3.66
N ASP A 183 15.29 7.04 2.58
CA ASP A 183 15.29 7.76 1.32
C ASP A 183 13.93 7.70 0.60
N ASP A 184 13.78 8.53 -0.43
CA ASP A 184 12.54 8.69 -1.21
C ASP A 184 12.08 7.35 -1.82
N ARG A 185 13.01 6.51 -2.28
CA ARG A 185 12.72 5.24 -2.96
C ARG A 185 12.27 4.16 -1.97
N ASN A 186 12.92 4.05 -0.82
CA ASN A 186 12.56 3.10 0.22
C ASN A 186 11.17 3.41 0.83
N ARG A 187 10.85 4.71 1.00
CA ARG A 187 9.50 5.13 1.41
C ARG A 187 8.45 4.80 0.35
N PHE A 188 8.77 5.01 -0.93
CA PHE A 188 7.88 4.62 -2.03
C PHE A 188 7.67 3.10 -2.08
N ALA A 189 8.72 2.32 -1.85
CA ALA A 189 8.63 0.86 -1.75
C ALA A 189 7.70 0.42 -0.61
N PHE A 190 7.75 1.08 0.56
CA PHE A 190 6.76 0.87 1.63
C PHE A 190 5.33 1.18 1.17
N LEU A 191 5.10 2.30 0.49
CA LEU A 191 3.77 2.67 0.00
C LEU A 191 3.18 1.57 -0.91
N ILE A 192 3.95 1.10 -1.89
CA ILE A 192 3.53 0.00 -2.76
C ILE A 192 3.28 -1.27 -1.96
N LYS A 193 4.18 -1.62 -1.05
CA LYS A 193 4.05 -2.88 -0.29
C LYS A 193 2.88 -2.86 0.69
N SER A 194 2.58 -1.70 1.27
CA SER A 194 1.39 -1.50 2.08
C SER A 194 0.11 -1.61 1.26
N THR A 195 0.12 -1.16 0.00
CA THR A 195 -0.99 -1.39 -0.93
C THR A 195 -1.18 -2.89 -1.20
N GLU A 196 -0.10 -3.62 -1.45
CA GLU A 196 -0.16 -5.08 -1.64
C GLU A 196 -0.74 -5.79 -0.40
N ALA A 197 -0.40 -5.32 0.79
CA ALA A 197 -0.98 -5.82 2.04
C ALA A 197 -2.48 -5.51 2.14
N ILE A 198 -2.91 -4.29 1.76
CA ILE A 198 -4.33 -3.90 1.76
C ILE A 198 -5.12 -4.76 0.76
N VAL A 199 -4.60 -4.97 -0.46
CA VAL A 199 -5.26 -5.81 -1.48
C VAL A 199 -5.35 -7.26 -1.01
N THR A 200 -4.26 -7.81 -0.45
CA THR A 200 -4.26 -9.16 0.14
C THR A 200 -5.26 -9.25 1.29
N GLY A 201 -5.31 -8.24 2.16
CA GLY A 201 -6.28 -8.13 3.25
C GLY A 201 -7.72 -8.08 2.74
N GLY A 202 -7.98 -7.40 1.63
CA GLY A 202 -9.28 -7.41 0.95
C GLY A 202 -9.67 -8.81 0.46
N ILE A 203 -8.74 -9.56 -0.13
CA ILE A 203 -8.97 -10.94 -0.58
C ILE A 203 -9.25 -11.85 0.62
N TYR A 204 -8.43 -11.77 1.67
CA TYR A 204 -8.61 -12.56 2.90
C TYR A 204 -9.91 -12.20 3.64
N GLY A 205 -10.23 -10.91 3.73
CA GLY A 205 -11.47 -10.43 4.33
C GLY A 205 -12.71 -10.85 3.53
N GLY A 206 -12.66 -10.78 2.20
CA GLY A 206 -13.73 -11.26 1.33
C GLY A 206 -13.96 -12.77 1.48
N ALA A 207 -12.88 -13.56 1.50
CA ALA A 207 -12.95 -14.99 1.76
C ALA A 207 -13.53 -15.28 3.16
N ALA A 208 -13.00 -14.63 4.21
CA ALA A 208 -13.47 -14.83 5.57
C ALA A 208 -14.95 -14.44 5.73
N GLY A 209 -15.37 -13.32 5.15
CA GLY A 209 -16.77 -12.89 5.15
C GLY A 209 -17.69 -13.87 4.43
N LEU A 210 -17.27 -14.39 3.27
CA LEU A 210 -18.01 -15.42 2.56
C LEU A 210 -18.14 -16.70 3.39
N PHE A 211 -17.05 -17.18 4.00
CA PHE A 211 -17.08 -18.37 4.85
C PHE A 211 -17.99 -18.18 6.07
N LEU A 212 -17.94 -17.03 6.73
CA LEU A 212 -18.84 -16.69 7.85
C LEU A 212 -20.30 -16.66 7.39
N ALA A 213 -20.60 -16.00 6.27
CA ALA A 213 -21.95 -15.93 5.72
C ALA A 213 -22.51 -17.32 5.36
N VAL A 214 -21.71 -18.15 4.69
CA VAL A 214 -22.10 -19.53 4.35
C VAL A 214 -22.31 -20.36 5.62
N THR A 215 -21.43 -20.23 6.60
CA THR A 215 -21.55 -20.96 7.87
C THR A 215 -22.83 -20.56 8.60
N PHE A 216 -23.09 -19.27 8.79
CA PHE A 216 -24.31 -18.81 9.44
C PHE A 216 -25.55 -19.21 8.65
N GLY A 217 -25.51 -19.11 7.32
CA GLY A 217 -26.62 -19.52 6.45
C GLY A 217 -26.94 -21.01 6.51
N ILE A 218 -25.94 -21.89 6.46
CA ILE A 218 -26.14 -23.35 6.53
C ILE A 218 -26.72 -23.76 7.88
N PHE A 219 -26.16 -23.25 8.98
CA PHE A 219 -26.66 -23.58 10.32
C PHE A 219 -28.07 -23.03 10.53
N GLN A 220 -28.35 -21.81 10.07
CA GLN A 220 -29.70 -21.25 10.11
C GLN A 220 -30.71 -22.09 9.31
N ALA A 221 -30.32 -22.61 8.14
CA ALA A 221 -31.19 -23.43 7.30
C ALA A 221 -31.61 -24.76 7.94
N ILE A 222 -30.77 -25.34 8.82
CA ILE A 222 -31.09 -26.55 9.58
C ILE A 222 -31.72 -26.25 10.95
N GLY A 223 -32.14 -25.00 11.19
CA GLY A 223 -32.79 -24.58 12.43
C GLY A 223 -31.84 -24.32 13.61
N VAL A 224 -30.52 -24.24 13.36
CA VAL A 224 -29.53 -23.91 14.39
C VAL A 224 -29.21 -22.42 14.32
N ILE A 225 -29.70 -21.66 15.31
CA ILE A 225 -29.43 -20.23 15.43
C ILE A 225 -28.26 -20.03 16.38
N PHE A 226 -27.20 -19.37 15.90
CA PHE A 226 -26.07 -19.03 16.77
C PHE A 226 -26.40 -17.84 17.68
N PRO A 227 -25.95 -17.86 18.95
CA PRO A 227 -26.03 -16.69 19.81
C PRO A 227 -25.25 -15.51 19.22
N ASP A 228 -25.77 -14.29 19.39
CA ASP A 228 -25.13 -13.06 18.91
C ASP A 228 -23.68 -12.92 19.37
N ALA A 229 -23.39 -13.32 20.61
CA ALA A 229 -22.04 -13.31 21.17
C ALA A 229 -21.06 -14.17 20.37
N LEU A 230 -21.51 -15.34 19.87
CA LEU A 230 -20.70 -16.25 19.05
C LEU A 230 -20.50 -15.69 17.64
N MET A 231 -21.56 -15.16 17.01
CA MET A 231 -21.44 -14.52 15.70
C MET A 231 -20.47 -13.33 15.75
N ARG A 232 -20.56 -12.51 16.80
CA ARG A 232 -19.66 -11.38 17.07
C ARG A 232 -18.23 -11.84 17.29
N LEU A 233 -18.01 -12.92 18.06
CA LEU A 233 -16.69 -13.50 18.30
C LEU A 233 -16.04 -13.94 17.00
N LEU A 234 -16.75 -14.72 16.19
CA LEU A 234 -16.22 -15.24 14.91
C LEU A 234 -15.89 -14.10 13.94
N THR A 235 -16.77 -13.09 13.87
CA THR A 235 -16.55 -11.90 13.03
C THR A 235 -15.34 -11.08 13.52
N ALA A 236 -15.22 -10.88 14.83
CA ALA A 236 -14.12 -10.13 15.42
C ALA A 236 -12.77 -10.87 15.29
N LEU A 237 -12.75 -12.20 15.46
CA LEU A 237 -11.58 -13.04 15.20
C LEU A 237 -11.12 -12.94 13.75
N ALA A 238 -12.05 -13.01 12.78
CA ALA A 238 -11.73 -12.79 11.38
C ALA A 238 -11.15 -11.39 11.15
N ALA A 239 -11.78 -10.34 11.69
CA ALA A 239 -11.33 -8.96 11.57
C ALA A 239 -9.94 -8.71 12.20
N GLY A 240 -9.60 -9.43 13.28
CA GLY A 240 -8.28 -9.40 13.90
C GLY A 240 -7.22 -10.16 13.11
N LEU A 241 -7.55 -11.33 12.58
CA LEU A 241 -6.61 -12.17 11.82
C LEU A 241 -6.25 -11.57 10.45
N VAL A 242 -7.23 -11.07 9.70
CA VAL A 242 -7.07 -10.62 8.32
C VAL A 242 -5.88 -9.66 8.11
N PRO A 243 -5.72 -8.54 8.84
CA PRO A 243 -4.62 -7.62 8.60
C PRO A 243 -3.24 -8.23 8.94
N LEU A 244 -3.18 -9.06 9.99
CA LEU A 244 -1.93 -9.70 10.43
C LEU A 244 -1.48 -10.75 9.42
N LEU A 245 -2.41 -11.59 8.95
CA LEU A 245 -2.13 -12.61 7.94
C LEU A 245 -1.79 -11.97 6.60
N ALA A 246 -2.49 -10.91 6.20
CA ALA A 246 -2.20 -10.21 4.96
C ALA A 246 -0.77 -9.65 4.94
N VAL A 247 -0.36 -8.97 6.00
CA VAL A 247 1.02 -8.45 6.13
C VAL A 247 2.04 -9.58 6.22
N ALA A 248 1.80 -10.61 7.03
CA ALA A 248 2.71 -11.76 7.14
C ALA A 248 2.89 -12.49 5.79
N THR A 249 1.84 -12.56 4.98
CA THR A 249 1.92 -13.13 3.63
C THR A 249 2.73 -12.25 2.71
N VAL A 250 2.48 -10.93 2.67
CA VAL A 250 3.12 -10.10 1.63
C VAL A 250 4.50 -9.58 2.01
N TYR A 251 4.75 -9.28 3.28
CA TYR A 251 5.89 -8.52 3.77
C TYR A 251 6.82 -9.38 4.63
N ASP A 252 8.10 -9.44 4.27
CA ASP A 252 9.12 -10.12 5.07
C ASP A 252 9.84 -9.10 5.97
N ALA A 253 9.63 -9.23 7.28
CA ALA A 253 10.13 -8.28 8.27
C ALA A 253 11.66 -8.24 8.42
N ARG A 254 12.36 -9.25 7.89
CA ARG A 254 13.83 -9.32 7.92
C ARG A 254 14.48 -8.33 6.96
N PHE A 255 13.75 -7.92 5.93
CA PHE A 255 14.21 -7.03 4.88
C PHE A 255 13.60 -5.64 5.00
N SER A 256 14.33 -4.63 4.51
CA SER A 256 13.78 -3.29 4.33
C SER A 256 12.73 -3.25 3.21
N PRO A 257 11.89 -2.21 3.12
CA PRO A 257 10.88 -2.11 2.07
C PRO A 257 11.43 -2.20 0.64
N ILE A 258 12.60 -1.61 0.37
CA ILE A 258 13.20 -1.62 -0.96
C ILE A 258 13.75 -2.99 -1.37
N GLU A 259 14.11 -3.82 -0.41
CA GLU A 259 14.60 -5.19 -0.61
C GLU A 259 13.46 -6.21 -0.76
N GLN A 260 12.21 -5.77 -0.61
CA GLN A 260 11.06 -6.63 -0.83
C GLN A 260 10.95 -7.02 -2.31
N ARG A 261 10.33 -8.16 -2.56
CA ARG A 261 10.05 -8.62 -3.91
C ARG A 261 8.80 -7.92 -4.46
N PHE A 262 8.91 -7.41 -5.68
CA PHE A 262 7.89 -6.63 -6.37
C PHE A 262 7.49 -7.20 -7.74
N ASP A 263 8.31 -8.09 -8.27
CA ASP A 263 8.22 -8.71 -9.59
C ASP A 263 7.36 -9.99 -9.60
N GLU A 264 6.97 -10.49 -8.44
CA GLU A 264 6.14 -11.69 -8.28
C GLU A 264 4.82 -11.42 -7.52
N GLY A 265 3.84 -12.30 -7.71
CA GLY A 265 2.57 -12.28 -6.99
C GLY A 265 1.71 -11.03 -7.27
N LEU A 266 1.12 -10.47 -6.20
CA LEU A 266 0.19 -9.35 -6.27
C LEU A 266 0.88 -8.02 -6.61
N GLY A 267 2.16 -7.85 -6.29
CA GLY A 267 2.93 -6.65 -6.67
C GLY A 267 2.95 -6.44 -8.19
N LYS A 268 3.23 -7.51 -8.95
CA LYS A 268 3.16 -7.48 -10.42
C LYS A 268 1.76 -7.15 -10.95
N LEU A 269 0.72 -7.69 -10.31
CA LEU A 269 -0.67 -7.41 -10.66
C LEU A 269 -1.00 -5.93 -10.46
N ILE A 270 -0.61 -5.33 -9.33
CA ILE A 270 -0.84 -3.91 -9.01
C ILE A 270 -0.23 -3.01 -10.09
N PHE A 271 1.04 -3.25 -10.46
CA PHE A 271 1.68 -2.47 -11.52
C PHE A 271 1.04 -2.67 -12.89
N THR A 272 0.65 -3.90 -13.21
CA THR A 272 0.00 -4.22 -14.49
C THR A 272 -1.36 -3.54 -14.58
N MET A 273 -2.16 -3.63 -13.53
CA MET A 273 -3.45 -2.95 -13.40
C MET A 273 -3.29 -1.43 -13.47
N GLY A 274 -2.33 -0.84 -12.75
CA GLY A 274 -2.09 0.60 -12.77
C GLY A 274 -1.79 1.12 -14.19
N ARG A 275 -0.99 0.38 -14.96
CA ARG A 275 -0.69 0.72 -16.35
C ARG A 275 -1.87 0.49 -17.29
N PHE A 276 -2.67 -0.54 -17.03
CA PHE A 276 -3.87 -0.85 -17.80
C PHE A 276 -4.98 0.20 -17.60
N PHE A 277 -5.16 0.69 -16.38
CA PHE A 277 -6.18 1.70 -16.06
C PHE A 277 -5.78 3.13 -16.42
N LEU A 278 -4.49 3.38 -16.72
CA LEU A 278 -4.00 4.71 -17.06
C LEU A 278 -4.64 5.27 -18.37
N PRO A 279 -4.66 4.55 -19.51
CA PRO A 279 -5.38 5.00 -20.71
C PRO A 279 -6.88 5.21 -20.48
N LEU A 280 -7.52 4.30 -19.72
CA LEU A 280 -8.95 4.44 -19.41
C LEU A 280 -9.23 5.72 -18.62
N THR A 281 -8.41 5.99 -17.61
CA THR A 281 -8.52 7.21 -16.79
C THR A 281 -8.28 8.46 -17.61
N LEU A 282 -7.35 8.40 -18.58
CA LEU A 282 -7.13 9.49 -19.52
C LEU A 282 -8.37 9.76 -20.37
N ILE A 283 -8.97 8.73 -20.96
CA ILE A 283 -10.20 8.85 -21.77
C ILE A 283 -11.32 9.47 -20.95
N VAL A 284 -11.60 8.90 -19.77
CA VAL A 284 -12.65 9.39 -18.87
C VAL A 284 -12.36 10.82 -18.43
N GLY A 285 -11.12 11.14 -18.07
CA GLY A 285 -10.71 12.48 -17.65
C GLY A 285 -10.90 13.52 -18.76
N VAL A 286 -10.56 13.20 -20.00
CA VAL A 286 -10.77 14.10 -21.16
C VAL A 286 -12.25 14.32 -21.40
N ILE A 287 -13.05 13.24 -21.50
CA ILE A 287 -14.51 13.33 -21.72
C ILE A 287 -15.16 14.18 -20.63
N TYR A 288 -14.76 13.95 -19.39
CA TYR A 288 -15.30 14.67 -18.25
C TYR A 288 -14.95 16.16 -18.29
N VAL A 289 -13.67 16.52 -18.53
CA VAL A 289 -13.25 17.93 -18.67
C VAL A 289 -14.00 18.64 -19.80
N LEU A 290 -14.23 17.97 -20.93
CA LEU A 290 -15.02 18.51 -22.04
C LEU A 290 -16.51 18.70 -21.69
N THR A 291 -17.01 17.94 -20.72
CA THR A 291 -18.41 18.01 -20.27
C THR A 291 -18.65 19.15 -19.26
N ILE A 292 -17.61 19.61 -18.56
CA ILE A 292 -17.70 20.66 -17.52
C ILE A 292 -18.41 21.93 -18.03
N PRO A 293 -18.07 22.52 -19.19
CA PRO A 293 -18.72 23.75 -19.66
C PRO A 293 -20.24 23.62 -19.82
N PHE A 294 -20.73 22.43 -20.19
CA PHE A 294 -22.15 22.15 -20.39
C PHE A 294 -22.91 21.86 -19.08
N ASN A 295 -22.18 21.56 -17.99
CA ASN A 295 -22.74 21.18 -16.70
C ASN A 295 -22.13 21.97 -15.53
N PHE A 296 -21.65 23.19 -15.81
CA PHE A 296 -20.76 23.94 -14.91
C PHE A 296 -21.36 24.22 -13.52
N TRP A 297 -22.68 24.35 -13.41
CA TRP A 297 -23.33 24.71 -12.14
C TRP A 297 -23.65 23.52 -11.23
N LYS A 298 -23.59 22.28 -11.73
CA LYS A 298 -24.03 21.09 -10.95
C LYS A 298 -23.34 20.97 -9.58
N PRO A 299 -22.00 21.07 -9.46
CA PRO A 299 -21.33 20.88 -8.17
C PRO A 299 -21.60 22.04 -7.20
N PHE A 300 -21.91 23.23 -7.72
CA PHE A 300 -22.24 24.37 -6.89
C PHE A 300 -23.60 24.17 -6.20
N ALA A 301 -24.56 23.61 -6.92
CA ALA A 301 -25.89 23.30 -6.40
C ALA A 301 -25.93 22.03 -5.54
N GLU A 302 -25.36 20.92 -6.04
CA GLU A 302 -25.52 19.59 -5.49
C GLU A 302 -24.29 19.11 -4.73
N ARG A 303 -24.44 18.77 -3.45
CA ARG A 303 -23.32 18.33 -2.60
C ARG A 303 -22.78 16.96 -2.98
N ASP A 304 -23.64 16.07 -3.47
CA ASP A 304 -23.31 14.67 -3.71
C ASP A 304 -22.29 14.55 -4.85
N VAL A 305 -22.34 15.49 -5.79
CA VAL A 305 -21.38 15.64 -6.88
C VAL A 305 -19.95 15.89 -6.35
N LEU A 306 -19.78 16.67 -5.28
CA LEU A 306 -18.46 16.93 -4.67
C LEU A 306 -17.89 15.68 -3.98
N ILE A 307 -18.74 14.84 -3.39
CA ILE A 307 -18.31 13.59 -2.75
C ILE A 307 -17.72 12.67 -3.81
N VAL A 308 -18.41 12.52 -4.95
CA VAL A 308 -17.94 11.71 -6.08
C VAL A 308 -16.61 12.24 -6.63
N TYR A 309 -16.43 13.55 -6.76
CA TYR A 309 -15.16 14.11 -7.22
C TYR A 309 -14.00 13.88 -6.28
N ASN A 310 -14.21 14.03 -4.97
CA ASN A 310 -13.16 13.73 -4.00
C ASN A 310 -12.78 12.25 -4.06
N ALA A 311 -13.76 11.34 -4.11
CA ALA A 311 -13.50 9.91 -4.23
C ALA A 311 -12.72 9.58 -5.52
N MET A 312 -13.12 10.15 -6.65
CA MET A 312 -12.42 10.01 -7.92
C MET A 312 -10.98 10.56 -7.83
N LEU A 313 -10.76 11.69 -7.17
CA LEU A 313 -9.42 12.27 -7.00
C LEU A 313 -8.49 11.33 -6.24
N PHE A 314 -8.97 10.74 -5.14
CA PHE A 314 -8.21 9.71 -4.42
C PHE A 314 -7.92 8.47 -5.29
N ALA A 315 -8.88 8.05 -6.13
CA ALA A 315 -8.67 6.95 -7.06
C ALA A 315 -7.59 7.29 -8.12
N VAL A 316 -7.59 8.51 -8.66
CA VAL A 316 -6.55 8.98 -9.59
C VAL A 316 -5.19 9.06 -8.90
N MET A 317 -5.12 9.55 -7.65
CA MET A 317 -3.88 9.58 -6.88
C MET A 317 -3.32 8.17 -6.66
N ALA A 318 -4.17 7.21 -6.27
CA ALA A 318 -3.80 5.81 -6.13
C ALA A 318 -3.31 5.22 -7.46
N LEU A 319 -4.00 5.49 -8.57
CA LEU A 319 -3.60 5.07 -9.91
C LEU A 319 -2.21 5.60 -10.28
N LEU A 320 -1.92 6.87 -10.04
CA LEU A 320 -0.61 7.46 -10.35
C LEU A 320 0.51 6.80 -9.55
N VAL A 321 0.24 6.40 -8.30
CA VAL A 321 1.17 5.59 -7.50
C VAL A 321 1.34 4.19 -8.12
N PHE A 322 0.25 3.49 -8.45
CA PHE A 322 0.31 2.12 -8.98
C PHE A 322 0.89 2.02 -10.39
N ALA A 323 0.73 3.06 -11.21
CA ALA A 323 1.33 3.14 -12.54
C ALA A 323 2.85 3.37 -12.47
N THR A 324 3.37 3.93 -11.36
CA THR A 324 4.80 4.24 -11.19
C THR A 324 5.60 2.98 -10.82
N PRO A 325 6.61 2.56 -11.60
CA PRO A 325 7.44 1.41 -11.26
C PRO A 325 8.47 1.72 -10.16
N ILE A 326 8.94 0.68 -9.46
CA ILE A 326 10.00 0.78 -8.43
C ILE A 326 11.41 0.68 -9.03
N THR A 327 11.54 -0.01 -10.16
CA THR A 327 12.77 -0.09 -10.96
C THR A 327 12.44 0.32 -12.41
N GLY A 328 13.34 1.06 -13.04
CA GLY A 328 13.28 1.29 -14.49
C GLY A 328 13.79 0.10 -15.30
N GLU A 329 14.49 -0.82 -14.65
CA GLU A 329 15.09 -2.01 -15.22
C GLU A 329 13.99 -2.98 -15.67
N GLY A 330 13.96 -3.31 -16.96
CA GLY A 330 12.97 -4.21 -17.57
C GLY A 330 11.87 -3.53 -18.39
N LEU A 331 11.78 -2.19 -18.40
CA LEU A 331 10.90 -1.45 -19.32
C LEU A 331 11.68 -0.88 -20.50
N SER A 332 11.20 -1.10 -21.73
CA SER A 332 11.77 -0.45 -22.91
C SER A 332 11.70 1.07 -22.79
N SER A 333 12.67 1.76 -23.38
CA SER A 333 12.75 3.23 -23.33
C SER A 333 11.47 3.89 -23.85
N SER A 334 10.86 3.35 -24.91
CA SER A 334 9.59 3.83 -25.46
C SER A 334 8.43 3.72 -24.46
N VAL A 335 8.29 2.57 -23.77
CA VAL A 335 7.23 2.38 -22.76
C VAL A 335 7.39 3.35 -21.61
N GLN A 336 8.62 3.58 -21.14
CA GLN A 336 8.87 4.56 -20.06
C GLN A 336 8.45 5.98 -20.47
N VAL A 337 8.72 6.39 -21.71
CA VAL A 337 8.33 7.70 -22.23
C VAL A 337 6.81 7.86 -22.25
N TRP A 338 6.10 6.89 -22.81
CA TRP A 338 4.63 6.95 -22.92
C TRP A 338 3.95 6.87 -21.57
N LEU A 339 4.45 6.02 -20.66
CA LEU A 339 3.96 5.93 -19.29
C LEU A 339 4.09 7.28 -18.57
N ARG A 340 5.28 7.88 -18.61
CA ARG A 340 5.54 9.21 -18.02
C ARG A 340 4.61 10.27 -18.61
N ARG A 341 4.45 10.31 -19.93
CA ARG A 341 3.57 11.28 -20.61
C ARG A 341 2.11 11.09 -20.20
N GLY A 342 1.62 9.85 -20.19
CA GLY A 342 0.24 9.53 -19.79
C GLY A 342 -0.04 9.97 -18.36
N MET A 343 0.87 9.67 -17.43
CA MET A 343 0.76 10.11 -16.04
C MET A 343 0.77 11.64 -15.90
N LEU A 344 1.59 12.33 -16.69
CA LEU A 344 1.64 13.79 -16.69
C LEU A 344 0.31 14.40 -17.16
N VAL A 345 -0.29 13.87 -18.23
CA VAL A 345 -1.58 14.36 -18.73
C VAL A 345 -2.70 14.06 -17.74
N VAL A 346 -2.74 12.84 -17.17
CA VAL A 346 -3.71 12.49 -16.12
C VAL A 346 -3.58 13.42 -14.93
N ALA A 347 -2.35 13.74 -14.48
CA ALA A 347 -2.14 14.69 -13.39
C ALA A 347 -2.64 16.10 -13.73
N ILE A 348 -2.41 16.59 -14.95
CA ILE A 348 -2.92 17.90 -15.41
C ILE A 348 -4.45 17.92 -15.43
N LEU A 349 -5.08 16.89 -16.00
CA LEU A 349 -6.54 16.76 -16.00
C LEU A 349 -7.10 16.73 -14.58
N ALA A 350 -6.47 15.96 -13.70
CA ALA A 350 -6.85 15.90 -12.29
C ALA A 350 -6.73 17.26 -11.58
N ILE A 351 -5.70 18.06 -11.88
CA ILE A 351 -5.56 19.43 -11.36
C ILE A 351 -6.74 20.29 -11.82
N LEU A 352 -7.08 20.27 -13.12
CA LEU A 352 -8.21 21.05 -13.66
C LEU A 352 -9.52 20.69 -12.96
N VAL A 353 -9.81 19.40 -12.85
CA VAL A 353 -11.01 18.90 -12.16
C VAL A 353 -10.99 19.27 -10.67
N SER A 354 -9.84 19.18 -10.02
CA SER A 354 -9.70 19.51 -8.59
C SER A 354 -9.86 21.01 -8.33
N LEU A 355 -9.33 21.87 -9.19
CA LEU A 355 -9.52 23.33 -9.09
C LEU A 355 -11.00 23.69 -9.25
N TYR A 356 -11.69 23.05 -10.18
CA TYR A 356 -13.12 23.19 -10.36
C TYR A 356 -13.90 22.72 -9.12
N ALA A 357 -13.62 21.52 -8.59
CA ALA A 357 -14.24 21.01 -7.38
C ALA A 357 -13.95 21.89 -6.14
N LEU A 358 -12.72 22.39 -6.00
CA LEU A 358 -12.33 23.31 -4.93
C LEU A 358 -13.09 24.64 -5.04
N SER A 359 -13.27 25.17 -6.25
CA SER A 359 -14.05 26.40 -6.46
C SER A 359 -15.50 26.24 -5.99
N ALA A 360 -16.13 25.09 -6.26
CA ALA A 360 -17.46 24.77 -5.78
C ALA A 360 -17.50 24.61 -4.25
N ALA A 361 -16.50 23.95 -3.65
CA ALA A 361 -16.39 23.81 -2.20
C ALA A 361 -16.24 25.17 -1.50
N LEU A 362 -15.42 26.08 -2.05
CA LEU A 362 -15.23 27.44 -1.54
C LEU A 362 -16.50 28.28 -1.70
N TYR A 363 -17.15 28.23 -2.86
CA TYR A 363 -18.42 28.92 -3.10
C TYR A 363 -19.49 28.50 -2.08
N ARG A 364 -19.67 27.20 -1.87
CA ARG A 364 -20.62 26.65 -0.89
C ARG A 364 -20.29 27.05 0.54
N THR A 365 -19.01 27.21 0.86
CA THR A 365 -18.55 27.67 2.17
C THR A 365 -18.88 29.15 2.36
N ALA A 366 -18.62 29.99 1.35
CA ALA A 366 -18.89 31.42 1.38
C ALA A 366 -20.40 31.75 1.44
N THR A 367 -21.22 31.00 0.70
CA THR A 367 -22.67 31.24 0.59
C THR A 367 -23.50 30.48 1.63
N GLY A 368 -23.03 29.31 2.07
CA GLY A 368 -23.81 28.37 2.88
C GLY A 368 -23.55 28.44 4.38
N GLY A 369 -23.18 29.60 4.93
CA GLY A 369 -23.06 29.81 6.38
C GLY A 369 -21.66 29.57 6.99
N GLY A 370 -20.59 29.63 6.19
CA GLY A 370 -19.21 29.63 6.68
C GLY A 370 -18.54 28.26 6.75
N ILE A 371 -17.41 28.21 7.45
CA ILE A 371 -16.55 27.02 7.56
C ILE A 371 -17.18 26.04 8.57
N THR A 372 -17.37 24.79 8.14
CA THR A 372 -17.76 23.67 9.00
C THR A 372 -16.65 22.61 9.01
N ILE A 373 -16.68 21.68 9.98
CA ILE A 373 -15.71 20.58 10.07
C ILE A 373 -15.60 19.82 8.74
N ASN A 374 -16.76 19.41 8.17
CA ASN A 374 -16.81 18.68 6.91
C ASN A 374 -16.28 19.50 5.73
N ARG A 375 -16.65 20.79 5.62
CA ARG A 375 -16.19 21.67 4.53
C ARG A 375 -14.69 21.94 4.62
N LEU A 376 -14.17 22.22 5.82
CA LEU A 376 -12.73 22.43 6.01
C LEU A 376 -11.94 21.18 5.69
N THR A 377 -12.45 20.01 6.09
CA THR A 377 -11.86 18.70 5.77
C THR A 377 -11.75 18.50 4.25
N ILE A 378 -12.83 18.73 3.52
CA ILE A 378 -12.88 18.60 2.06
C ILE A 378 -11.95 19.62 1.38
N ILE A 379 -11.96 20.88 1.82
CA ILE A 379 -11.11 21.94 1.27
C ILE A 379 -9.63 21.57 1.45
N GLY A 380 -9.22 21.16 2.65
CA GLY A 380 -7.83 20.78 2.89
C GLY A 380 -7.40 19.57 2.06
N TRP A 381 -8.27 18.55 1.90
CA TRP A 381 -7.98 17.42 1.01
C TRP A 381 -7.77 17.84 -0.44
N ASN A 382 -8.59 18.75 -0.96
CA ASN A 382 -8.44 19.28 -2.30
C ASN A 382 -7.13 20.08 -2.45
N VAL A 383 -6.84 20.96 -1.50
CA VAL A 383 -5.60 21.77 -1.51
C VAL A 383 -4.35 20.88 -1.49
N ILE A 384 -4.34 19.85 -0.64
CA ILE A 384 -3.22 18.90 -0.57
C ILE A 384 -3.08 18.15 -1.89
N ASN A 385 -4.16 17.62 -2.43
CA ASN A 385 -4.12 16.88 -3.70
C ASN A 385 -3.66 17.74 -4.87
N ILE A 386 -4.18 18.96 -5.00
CA ILE A 386 -3.73 19.91 -6.00
C ILE A 386 -2.23 20.20 -5.81
N GLY A 387 -1.79 20.44 -4.57
CA GLY A 387 -0.39 20.67 -4.25
C GLY A 387 0.51 19.51 -4.67
N ILE A 388 0.13 18.27 -4.35
CA ILE A 388 0.88 17.07 -4.74
C ILE A 388 0.92 16.91 -6.27
N LEU A 389 -0.21 17.12 -6.96
CA LEU A 389 -0.28 17.01 -8.41
C LEU A 389 0.55 18.10 -9.11
N VAL A 390 0.53 19.33 -8.61
CA VAL A 390 1.36 20.42 -9.12
C VAL A 390 2.84 20.13 -8.86
N ASP A 391 3.20 19.63 -7.69
CA ASP A 391 4.56 19.18 -7.38
C ASP A 391 5.00 18.05 -8.33
N LEU A 392 4.12 17.07 -8.60
CA LEU A 392 4.35 16.01 -9.58
C LEU A 392 4.68 16.60 -10.96
N VAL A 393 3.80 17.45 -11.49
CA VAL A 393 3.94 18.03 -12.84
C VAL A 393 5.22 18.87 -12.94
N THR A 394 5.51 19.70 -11.93
CA THR A 394 6.68 20.58 -11.93
C THR A 394 7.99 19.79 -11.82
N ARG A 395 8.08 18.81 -10.91
CA ARG A 395 9.27 17.96 -10.78
C ARG A 395 9.47 17.09 -12.02
N GLN A 396 8.41 16.51 -12.56
CA GLN A 396 8.47 15.73 -13.80
C GLN A 396 9.03 16.55 -14.96
N ARG A 397 8.56 17.79 -15.14
CA ARG A 397 9.06 18.68 -16.19
C ARG A 397 10.54 19.04 -16.01
N ARG A 398 10.97 19.31 -14.78
CA ARG A 398 12.37 19.67 -14.46
C ARG A 398 13.35 18.49 -14.56
N ALA A 399 12.95 17.31 -14.12
CA ALA A 399 13.82 16.13 -14.04
C ALA A 399 14.12 15.48 -15.40
N GLY A 400 13.32 15.77 -16.43
CA GLY A 400 13.49 15.16 -17.75
C GLY A 400 13.26 13.64 -17.74
N GLN A 401 13.74 12.93 -18.77
CA GLN A 401 13.56 11.48 -18.90
C GLN A 401 14.52 10.68 -18.02
N ALA A 402 15.70 11.19 -17.67
CA ALA A 402 16.68 10.42 -16.91
C ALA A 402 16.30 10.25 -15.42
N ALA A 403 15.71 11.28 -14.79
CA ALA A 403 15.43 11.29 -13.36
C ALA A 403 13.93 11.29 -13.01
N TRP A 404 13.07 10.91 -13.96
CA TRP A 404 11.61 10.98 -13.80
C TRP A 404 11.09 10.09 -12.66
N LEU A 405 11.69 8.92 -12.44
CA LEU A 405 11.29 8.02 -11.34
C LEU A 405 11.65 8.61 -9.98
N SER A 406 12.86 9.16 -9.84
CA SER A 406 13.28 9.85 -8.62
C SER A 406 12.35 11.03 -8.29
N ALA A 407 11.89 11.76 -9.32
CA ALA A 407 10.89 12.81 -9.17
C ALA A 407 9.54 12.26 -8.66
N GLN A 408 9.07 11.11 -9.16
CA GLN A 408 7.84 10.46 -8.66
C GLN A 408 7.96 10.05 -7.21
N TRP A 409 9.04 9.35 -6.83
CA TRP A 409 9.24 8.85 -5.47
C TRP A 409 9.31 10.02 -4.48
N ARG A 410 9.98 11.11 -4.85
CA ARG A 410 10.03 12.33 -4.05
C ARG A 410 8.65 12.97 -3.89
N THR A 411 7.88 13.05 -4.95
CA THR A 411 6.50 13.56 -4.90
C THR A 411 5.64 12.70 -3.97
N ALA A 412 5.73 11.38 -4.09
CA ALA A 412 5.01 10.45 -3.23
C ALA A 412 5.40 10.61 -1.75
N ARG A 413 6.69 10.81 -1.45
CA ARG A 413 7.15 11.14 -0.08
C ARG A 413 6.48 12.40 0.46
N TYR A 414 6.49 13.51 -0.30
CA TYR A 414 5.84 14.75 0.14
C TYR A 414 4.33 14.56 0.31
N GLY A 415 3.70 13.79 -0.59
CA GLY A 415 2.31 13.41 -0.47
C GLY A 415 2.02 12.67 0.84
N MET A 416 2.76 11.60 1.14
CA MET A 416 2.60 10.84 2.39
C MET A 416 2.74 11.74 3.63
N ILE A 417 3.70 12.67 3.63
CA ILE A 417 3.89 13.63 4.73
C ILE A 417 2.68 14.56 4.84
N ALA A 418 2.24 15.17 3.73
CA ALA A 418 1.10 16.08 3.71
C ALA A 418 -0.20 15.39 4.17
N TYR A 419 -0.43 14.16 3.71
CA TYR A 419 -1.53 13.29 4.13
C TYR A 419 -1.51 13.02 5.63
N THR A 420 -0.34 12.67 6.18
CA THR A 420 -0.16 12.39 7.61
C THR A 420 -0.36 13.65 8.46
N VAL A 421 0.23 14.78 8.05
CA VAL A 421 0.08 16.07 8.75
C VAL A 421 -1.37 16.51 8.77
N TRP A 422 -2.09 16.36 7.65
CA TRP A 422 -3.50 16.72 7.58
C TRP A 422 -4.39 15.83 8.43
N ALA A 423 -4.17 14.51 8.42
CA ALA A 423 -4.90 13.62 9.33
C ALA A 423 -4.62 13.97 10.80
N GLY A 424 -3.38 14.33 11.13
CA GLY A 424 -3.01 14.85 12.45
C GLY A 424 -3.74 16.15 12.79
N PHE A 425 -3.83 17.10 11.86
CA PHE A 425 -4.60 18.33 12.02
C PHE A 425 -6.10 18.04 12.24
N VAL A 426 -6.68 17.15 11.44
CA VAL A 426 -8.09 16.77 11.55
C VAL A 426 -8.39 16.15 12.91
N LEU A 427 -7.52 15.29 13.42
CA LEU A 427 -7.75 14.61 14.70
C LEU A 427 -7.42 15.50 15.90
N VAL A 428 -6.31 16.24 15.85
CA VAL A 428 -5.82 16.98 17.02
C VAL A 428 -6.38 18.39 17.07
N VAL A 429 -6.51 19.10 15.95
CA VAL A 429 -6.81 20.55 15.93
C VAL A 429 -8.29 20.84 15.71
N MET A 430 -8.96 20.12 14.80
CA MET A 430 -10.39 20.35 14.51
C MET A 430 -11.33 20.37 15.73
N PRO A 431 -11.24 19.46 16.72
CA PRO A 431 -12.20 19.46 17.82
C PRO A 431 -12.08 20.72 18.69
N TRP A 432 -10.94 21.41 18.66
CA TRP A 432 -10.75 22.69 19.36
C TRP A 432 -11.14 23.91 18.53
N LEU A 433 -11.04 23.82 17.20
CA LEU A 433 -11.54 24.86 16.30
C LEU A 433 -13.08 24.91 16.26
N PHE A 434 -13.71 23.75 16.49
CA PHE A 434 -15.16 23.58 16.50
C PHE A 434 -15.60 22.90 17.81
N PRO A 435 -15.50 23.62 18.95
CA PRO A 435 -15.91 23.07 20.24
C PRO A 435 -17.41 22.74 20.25
N ALA A 436 -17.81 21.79 21.11
CA ALA A 436 -19.18 21.28 21.25
C ALA A 436 -20.23 22.39 21.22
#